data_AF-A0A5J5DQE2-F1
#
_entry.id   AF-A0A5J5DQE2-F1
#
_cell.length_a   1.000
_cell.length_b   1.000
_cell.length_c   1.000
_cell.angle_alpha   90.00
_cell.angle_beta   90.00
_cell.angle_gamma   90.00
#
_symmetry.space_group_name_H-M   'P 1'
#
loop_
_entity.id
_entity.type
_entity.pdbx_description
1 polymer ?
#
loop_
_entity_poly.entity_id
_entity_poly.type
_entity_poly.pdbx_seq_one_letter_code
_entity_poly.pdbx_strand_id
1 'polypeptide(L)'
;MEELTYRGKKREGRHRDTWDPFQLNPIGAEKETKRRCFQLCQYLVAVIVGLAVLTSAVVAKGSLLVLSTMSSPTSMRSPKEKQFYMLMLVFCLVCPNVLVFLKSLWRCAFKSFVHPNMKTMSFICAIECLVSLGTSVLVLVVMPQFDVLTNLFISGGVCIVTAILQIVYKLQRDTWKILFPICSLILTVA
;
A
#
# COMPACT_ATOMS: atom_id res chain seq x y z
N MET A 1 -31.89 -4.74 -27.27
CA MET A 1 -31.02 -3.57 -27.02
C MET A 1 -30.54 -3.50 -25.58
N GLU A 2 -31.39 -3.81 -24.59
CA GLU A 2 -31.07 -3.76 -23.16
C GLU A 2 -29.97 -4.73 -22.71
N GLU A 3 -29.87 -5.92 -23.31
CA GLU A 3 -28.79 -6.88 -23.02
C GLU A 3 -27.40 -6.34 -23.39
N LEU A 4 -27.29 -5.56 -24.47
CA LEU A 4 -26.02 -4.97 -24.89
C LEU A 4 -25.59 -3.86 -23.91
N THR A 5 -26.55 -3.08 -23.43
CA THR A 5 -26.33 -2.04 -22.41
C THR A 5 -25.94 -2.66 -21.06
N TYR A 6 -26.57 -3.78 -20.68
CA TYR A 6 -26.21 -4.54 -19.48
C TYR A 6 -24.81 -5.15 -19.57
N ARG A 7 -24.44 -5.71 -20.73
CA ARG A 7 -23.08 -6.24 -20.98
C ARG A 7 -22.02 -5.14 -21.01
N GLY A 8 -22.37 -3.94 -21.51
CA GLY A 8 -21.53 -2.74 -21.46
C GLY A 8 -21.25 -2.29 -20.03
N LYS A 9 -22.30 -2.09 -19.22
CA LYS A 9 -22.18 -1.75 -17.79
C LYS A 9 -21.36 -2.79 -17.00
N LYS A 10 -21.55 -4.09 -17.29
CA LYS A 10 -20.81 -5.18 -16.63
C LYS A 10 -19.33 -5.24 -17.06
N ARG A 11 -18.97 -4.74 -18.25
CA ARG A 11 -17.58 -4.57 -18.69
C ARG A 11 -16.93 -3.35 -18.04
N GLU A 12 -17.63 -2.22 -17.97
CA GLU A 12 -17.13 -1.01 -17.29
C GLU A 12 -16.88 -1.23 -15.80
N GLY A 13 -17.79 -1.93 -15.09
CA GLY A 13 -17.57 -2.30 -13.69
C GLY A 13 -16.32 -3.16 -13.52
N ARG A 14 -16.15 -4.19 -14.37
CA ARG A 14 -15.00 -5.09 -14.34
C ARG A 14 -13.67 -4.37 -14.62
N HIS A 15 -13.67 -3.40 -15.55
CA HIS A 15 -12.49 -2.61 -15.91
C HIS A 15 -12.10 -1.59 -14.82
N ARG A 16 -13.08 -1.07 -14.06
CA ARG A 16 -12.85 -0.19 -12.90
C ARG A 16 -12.34 -0.97 -11.68
N ASP A 17 -12.77 -2.22 -11.51
CA ASP A 17 -12.36 -3.11 -10.42
C ASP A 17 -11.01 -3.84 -10.70
N THR A 18 -10.42 -3.64 -11.89
CA THR A 18 -9.14 -4.27 -12.27
C THR A 18 -7.93 -3.68 -11.55
N TRP A 19 -8.08 -2.53 -10.90
CA TRP A 19 -7.02 -1.88 -10.13
C TRP A 19 -6.70 -2.58 -8.81
N ASP A 20 -7.61 -3.40 -8.28
CA ASP A 20 -7.42 -4.17 -7.06
C ASP A 20 -7.01 -5.62 -7.42
N PRO A 21 -5.75 -6.03 -7.18
CA PRO A 21 -5.30 -7.39 -7.44
C PRO A 21 -6.11 -8.46 -6.69
N PHE A 22 -6.80 -8.08 -5.60
CA PHE A 22 -7.65 -8.96 -4.81
C PHE A 22 -9.08 -9.08 -5.36
N GLN A 23 -9.50 -8.21 -6.29
CA GLN A 23 -10.77 -8.33 -7.02
C GLN A 23 -10.62 -9.01 -8.39
N LEU A 24 -9.39 -9.10 -8.89
CA LEU A 24 -9.06 -9.92 -10.05
C LEU A 24 -9.26 -11.40 -9.70
N ASN A 25 -10.43 -11.93 -10.02
CA ASN A 25 -10.70 -13.36 -9.97
C ASN A 25 -9.59 -14.06 -10.77
N PRO A 26 -8.79 -14.97 -10.17
CA PRO A 26 -7.67 -15.57 -10.89
C PRO A 26 -8.20 -16.27 -12.13
N ILE A 27 -7.47 -16.14 -13.23
CA ILE A 27 -7.75 -16.82 -14.51
C ILE A 27 -7.72 -18.34 -14.22
N GLY A 28 -8.89 -18.92 -13.94
CA GLY A 28 -9.04 -20.30 -13.44
C GLY A 28 -10.08 -20.50 -12.33
N ALA A 29 -10.68 -19.45 -11.76
CA ALA A 29 -11.70 -19.57 -10.72
C ALA A 29 -13.09 -20.03 -11.22
N GLU A 30 -13.22 -20.35 -12.51
CA GLU A 30 -14.45 -20.83 -13.10
C GLU A 30 -14.43 -22.37 -13.12
N LYS A 31 -15.11 -22.98 -12.13
CA LYS A 31 -15.55 -24.41 -12.04
C LYS A 31 -14.81 -25.36 -11.08
N GLU A 32 -14.49 -24.94 -9.86
CA GLU A 32 -14.17 -25.89 -8.77
C GLU A 32 -15.29 -25.89 -7.72
N THR A 33 -16.06 -26.98 -7.62
CA THR A 33 -17.02 -27.21 -6.53
C THR A 33 -16.28 -27.26 -5.20
N LYS A 34 -16.24 -26.13 -4.48
CA LYS A 34 -15.52 -25.99 -3.21
C LYS A 34 -16.03 -26.99 -2.15
N ARG A 35 -15.22 -28.01 -1.85
CA ARG A 35 -15.38 -28.84 -0.64
C ARG A 35 -15.19 -27.97 0.61
N ARG A 36 -15.98 -28.19 1.68
CA ARG A 36 -15.90 -27.44 2.96
C ARG A 36 -14.49 -27.41 3.57
N CYS A 37 -13.73 -28.51 3.44
CA CYS A 37 -12.33 -28.59 3.91
C CYS A 37 -11.40 -27.59 3.19
N PHE A 38 -11.59 -27.39 1.88
CA PHE A 38 -10.80 -26.43 1.11
C PHE A 38 -11.11 -24.98 1.52
N GLN A 39 -12.37 -24.67 1.85
CA GLN A 39 -12.76 -23.37 2.38
C GLN A 39 -12.12 -23.10 3.75
N LEU A 40 -12.13 -24.08 4.66
CA LEU A 40 -11.46 -23.97 5.96
C LEU A 40 -9.96 -23.74 5.81
N CYS A 41 -9.29 -24.51 4.94
CA CYS A 41 -7.87 -24.32 4.64
C CYS A 41 -7.59 -22.91 4.08
N GLN A 42 -8.44 -22.41 3.18
CA GLN A 42 -8.32 -21.06 2.64
C GLN A 42 -8.46 -19.98 3.74
N TYR A 43 -9.41 -20.13 4.67
CA TYR A 43 -9.54 -19.21 5.80
C TYR A 43 -8.34 -19.26 6.74
N LEU A 44 -7.81 -20.46 7.04
CA LEU A 44 -6.62 -20.61 7.87
C LEU A 44 -5.39 -19.94 7.23
N VAL A 45 -5.17 -20.16 5.93
CA VAL A 45 -4.10 -19.49 5.18
C VAL A 45 -4.30 -17.98 5.19
N ALA A 46 -5.54 -17.49 5.02
CA ALA A 46 -5.83 -16.06 5.07
C ALA A 46 -5.52 -15.46 6.46
N VAL A 47 -5.84 -16.16 7.55
CA VAL A 47 -5.52 -15.73 8.92
C VAL A 47 -4.01 -15.70 9.14
N ILE A 48 -3.29 -16.75 8.75
CA ILE A 48 -1.82 -16.83 8.90
C ILE A 48 -1.14 -15.71 8.11
N VAL A 49 -1.53 -15.52 6.84
CA VAL A 49 -1.00 -14.43 6.01
C VAL A 49 -1.36 -13.08 6.62
N GLY A 50 -2.58 -12.91 7.13
CA GLY A 50 -3.01 -11.68 7.81
C GLY A 50 -2.14 -11.35 9.04
N LEU A 51 -1.89 -12.33 9.92
CA LEU A 51 -1.03 -12.16 11.08
C LEU A 51 0.42 -11.85 10.70
N ALA A 52 0.94 -12.51 9.66
CA ALA A 52 2.29 -12.25 9.17
C ALA A 52 2.41 -10.81 8.62
N VAL A 53 1.40 -10.34 7.87
CA VAL A 53 1.34 -8.96 7.36
C VAL A 53 1.25 -7.94 8.50
N LEU A 54 0.42 -8.19 9.53
CA LEU A 54 0.32 -7.30 10.68
C LEU A 54 1.64 -7.23 11.46
N THR A 55 2.25 -8.37 11.73
CA THR A 55 3.54 -8.44 12.45
C THR A 55 4.63 -7.72 11.68
N SER A 56 4.74 -7.98 10.37
CA SER A 56 5.72 -7.31 9.52
C SER A 56 5.48 -5.81 9.40
N ALA A 57 4.23 -5.35 9.39
CA ALA A 57 3.91 -3.92 9.39
C ALA A 57 4.35 -3.22 10.69
N VAL A 58 4.11 -3.84 11.85
CA VAL A 58 4.55 -3.32 13.15
C VAL A 58 6.07 -3.27 13.23
N VAL A 59 6.75 -4.36 12.83
CA VAL A 59 8.21 -4.43 12.80
C VAL A 59 8.77 -3.36 11.86
N ALA A 60 8.23 -3.22 10.64
CA ALA A 60 8.69 -2.24 9.67
C ALA A 60 8.54 -0.80 10.18
N LYS A 61 7.37 -0.43 10.74
CA LYS A 61 7.18 0.92 11.33
C LYS A 61 8.10 1.16 12.52
N GLY A 62 8.25 0.17 13.40
CA GLY A 62 9.15 0.25 14.56
C GLY A 62 10.60 0.44 14.14
N SER A 63 11.09 -0.34 13.17
CA SER A 63 12.45 -0.22 12.64
C SER A 63 12.70 1.12 11.97
N LEU A 64 11.74 1.66 11.20
CA LEU A 64 11.86 2.99 10.60
C LEU A 64 11.94 4.11 11.64
N LEU A 65 11.12 4.03 12.70
CA LEU A 65 11.16 4.99 13.80
C LEU A 65 12.50 4.95 14.54
N VAL A 66 12.99 3.75 14.88
CA VAL A 66 14.30 3.58 15.52
C VAL A 66 15.42 4.09 14.63
N LEU A 67 15.38 3.82 13.33
CA LEU A 67 16.40 4.27 12.41
C LEU A 67 16.39 5.80 12.26
N SER A 68 15.21 6.42 12.24
CA SER A 68 15.05 7.88 12.20
C SER A 68 15.50 8.57 13.49
N THR A 69 15.41 7.91 14.64
CA THR A 69 15.84 8.49 15.91
C THR A 69 17.34 8.37 16.09
N MET A 70 17.94 7.28 15.59
CA MET A 70 19.40 7.10 15.54
C MET A 70 20.07 8.07 14.56
N SER A 71 19.37 8.52 13.51
CA SER A 71 19.85 9.54 12.57
C SER A 71 19.63 10.99 13.03
N SER A 72 18.94 11.20 14.16
CA SER A 72 18.60 12.53 14.69
C SER A 72 19.85 13.32 15.13
N PRO A 73 19.90 14.65 14.90
CA PRO A 73 21.03 15.50 15.28
C PRO A 73 21.29 15.52 16.79
N THR A 74 20.26 15.33 17.62
CA THR A 74 20.30 15.32 19.10
C THR A 74 20.85 14.01 19.69
N SER A 75 21.09 12.97 18.89
CA SER A 75 21.66 11.72 19.37
C SER A 75 23.13 11.91 19.83
N MET A 76 23.50 11.32 20.97
CA MET A 76 24.85 11.36 21.59
C MET A 76 25.95 10.65 20.76
N ARG A 77 25.63 10.21 19.54
CA ARG A 77 26.45 9.32 18.72
C ARG A 77 27.45 10.08 17.84
N SER A 78 28.52 9.40 17.42
CA SER A 78 29.56 10.02 16.60
C SER A 78 29.02 10.49 15.24
N PRO A 79 29.56 11.57 14.65
CA PRO A 79 29.08 12.11 13.37
C PRO A 79 29.19 11.11 12.22
N LYS A 80 30.18 10.20 12.24
CA LYS A 80 30.35 9.14 11.25
C LYS A 80 29.23 8.09 11.29
N GLU A 81 28.81 7.70 12.49
CA GLU A 81 27.71 6.75 12.67
C GLU A 81 26.37 7.37 12.28
N LYS A 82 26.15 8.66 12.55
CA LYS A 82 24.95 9.39 12.09
C LYS A 82 24.83 9.37 10.57
N GLN A 83 25.92 9.63 9.85
CA GLN A 83 25.96 9.54 8.39
C GLN A 83 25.62 8.13 7.89
N PHE A 84 26.13 7.09 8.56
CA PHE A 84 25.80 5.71 8.23
C PHE A 84 24.31 5.40 8.41
N TYR A 85 23.70 5.80 9.53
CA TYR A 85 22.27 5.59 9.76
C TYR A 85 21.39 6.39 8.78
N MET A 86 21.79 7.61 8.43
CA MET A 86 21.11 8.40 7.41
C MET A 86 21.16 7.73 6.03
N LEU A 87 22.32 7.19 5.63
CA LEU A 87 22.45 6.43 4.39
C LEU A 87 21.60 5.15 4.39
N MET A 88 21.58 4.43 5.52
CA MET A 88 20.75 3.24 5.69
C MET A 88 19.26 3.57 5.58
N LEU A 89 18.84 4.73 6.10
CA LEU A 89 17.47 5.24 6.00
C LEU A 89 17.11 5.58 4.55
N VAL A 90 17.99 6.28 3.83
CA VAL A 90 17.82 6.56 2.38
C VAL A 90 17.70 5.25 1.60
N PHE A 91 18.55 4.27 1.88
CA PHE A 91 18.50 2.97 1.24
C PHE A 91 17.18 2.24 1.49
N CYS A 92 16.69 2.24 2.74
CA CYS A 92 15.40 1.65 3.10
C CYS A 92 14.21 2.28 2.35
N LEU A 93 14.27 3.57 2.00
CA LEU A 93 13.22 4.26 1.24
C LEU A 93 13.36 4.08 -0.28
N VAL A 94 14.58 4.11 -0.81
CA VAL A 94 14.83 4.08 -2.25
C VAL A 94 14.72 2.65 -2.81
N CYS A 95 15.29 1.66 -2.11
CA CYS A 95 15.33 0.28 -2.56
C CYS A 95 13.94 -0.30 -2.92
N PRO A 96 12.89 -0.20 -2.08
CA PRO A 96 11.58 -0.74 -2.44
C PRO A 96 10.97 -0.06 -3.67
N ASN A 97 11.13 1.26 -3.82
CA ASN A 97 10.64 2.00 -4.99
C ASN A 97 11.34 1.56 -6.28
N VAL A 98 12.67 1.37 -6.23
CA VAL A 98 13.45 0.86 -7.38
C VAL A 98 13.04 -0.58 -7.74
N LEU A 99 12.80 -1.44 -6.74
CA LEU A 99 12.37 -2.82 -6.98
C LEU A 99 10.97 -2.89 -7.61
N VAL A 100 10.04 -2.04 -7.17
CA VAL A 100 8.70 -1.93 -7.77
C VAL A 100 8.78 -1.43 -9.20
N PHE A 101 9.61 -0.41 -9.46
CA PHE A 101 9.87 0.10 -10.80
C PHE A 101 10.51 -0.95 -11.71
N LEU A 102 11.49 -1.71 -11.23
CA LEU A 102 12.11 -2.78 -12.02
C LEU A 102 11.11 -3.92 -12.30
N LYS A 103 10.25 -4.26 -11.34
CA LYS A 103 9.17 -5.24 -11.52
C LYS A 103 8.14 -4.78 -12.54
N SER A 104 7.79 -3.49 -12.56
CA SER A 104 6.85 -2.93 -13.53
C SER A 104 7.48 -2.85 -14.92
N LEU A 105 8.73 -2.38 -15.04
CA LEU A 105 9.50 -2.40 -16.28
C LEU A 105 9.63 -3.80 -16.86
N TRP A 106 9.98 -4.79 -16.04
CA TRP A 106 10.07 -6.18 -16.46
C TRP A 106 8.73 -6.68 -17.02
N ARG A 107 7.62 -6.38 -16.34
CA ARG A 107 6.29 -6.76 -16.83
C ARG A 107 5.94 -6.05 -18.14
N CYS A 108 6.33 -4.80 -18.33
CA CYS A 108 6.09 -4.06 -19.58
C CYS A 108 6.96 -4.56 -20.75
N ALA A 109 8.21 -4.95 -20.48
CA ALA A 109 9.16 -5.35 -21.51
C ALA A 109 8.97 -6.80 -21.98
N PHE A 110 8.67 -7.72 -21.06
CA PHE A 110 8.69 -9.17 -21.36
C PHE A 110 7.30 -9.82 -21.45
N LYS A 111 6.24 -9.14 -20.99
CA LYS A 111 4.88 -9.70 -21.03
C LYS A 111 4.05 -8.92 -22.05
N SER A 112 3.46 -9.65 -23.01
CA SER A 112 2.54 -9.10 -24.02
C SER A 112 1.23 -8.66 -23.34
N PHE A 113 1.28 -7.51 -22.69
CA PHE A 113 0.10 -6.79 -22.22
C PHE A 113 -0.26 -5.75 -23.25
N VAL A 114 -1.57 -5.55 -23.47
CA VAL A 114 -2.09 -4.42 -24.24
C VAL A 114 -1.44 -3.14 -23.71
N HIS A 115 -0.75 -2.40 -24.58
CA HIS A 115 -0.05 -1.18 -24.19
C HIS A 115 -1.04 -0.23 -23.49
N PRO A 116 -0.75 0.21 -22.24
CA PRO A 116 -1.62 1.13 -21.54
C PRO A 116 -1.67 2.46 -22.29
N ASN A 117 -2.75 3.21 -22.12
CA ASN A 117 -2.85 4.55 -22.66
C ASN A 117 -1.73 5.43 -22.06
N MET A 118 -0.86 6.00 -22.89
CA MET A 118 0.31 6.79 -22.45
C MET A 118 -0.07 7.95 -21.53
N LYS A 119 -1.26 8.55 -21.74
CA LYS A 119 -1.77 9.62 -20.86
C LYS A 119 -2.07 9.12 -19.45
N THR A 120 -2.71 7.96 -19.36
CA THR A 120 -3.02 7.30 -18.08
C THR A 120 -1.74 6.88 -17.37
N MET A 121 -0.78 6.30 -18.10
CA MET A 121 0.53 5.93 -17.56
C MET A 121 1.29 7.14 -16.99
N SER A 122 1.31 8.27 -17.72
CA SER A 122 1.94 9.50 -17.25
C SER A 122 1.29 10.06 -15.97
N PHE A 123 -0.04 10.03 -15.89
CA PHE A 123 -0.76 10.48 -14.70
C PHE A 123 -0.46 9.61 -13.47
N ILE A 124 -0.40 8.29 -13.64
CA ILE A 124 -0.05 7.34 -12.57
C ILE A 124 1.38 7.57 -12.10
N CYS A 125 2.31 7.72 -13.05
CA CYS A 125 3.71 8.02 -12.75
C CYS A 125 3.86 9.33 -11.95
N ALA A 126 3.13 10.39 -12.34
CA ALA A 126 3.14 11.67 -11.63
C ALA A 126 2.63 11.54 -10.18
N ILE A 127 1.56 10.78 -9.96
CA ILE A 127 1.04 10.52 -8.60
C ILE A 127 2.07 9.71 -7.79
N GLU A 128 2.64 8.67 -8.36
CA GLU A 128 3.63 7.82 -7.68
C GLU A 128 4.90 8.61 -7.32
N CYS A 129 5.36 9.49 -8.22
CA CYS A 129 6.44 10.43 -7.93
C CYS A 129 6.08 11.39 -6.80
N LEU A 130 4.88 11.97 -6.78
CA LEU A 130 4.45 12.90 -5.73
C LEU A 130 4.38 12.21 -4.36
N VAL A 131 3.84 10.98 -4.32
CA VAL A 131 3.77 10.17 -3.10
C VAL A 131 5.17 9.77 -2.62
N SER A 132 6.05 9.34 -3.53
CA SER A 132 7.45 8.99 -3.21
C SER A 132 8.24 10.21 -2.70
N LEU A 133 8.06 11.37 -3.32
CA LEU A 133 8.67 12.62 -2.85
C LEU A 133 8.14 13.04 -1.47
N GLY A 134 6.82 13.01 -1.27
CA GLY A 134 6.20 13.36 0.02
C GLY A 134 6.67 12.46 1.16
N THR A 135 6.73 11.15 0.93
CA THR A 135 7.26 10.19 1.90
C THR A 135 8.75 10.39 2.17
N SER A 136 9.57 10.66 1.15
CA SER A 136 11.00 10.92 1.31
C SER A 136 11.26 12.19 2.12
N VAL A 137 10.57 13.29 1.83
CA VAL A 137 10.71 14.54 2.60
C VAL A 137 10.27 14.35 4.05
N LEU A 138 9.14 13.67 4.27
CA LEU A 138 8.65 13.41 5.61
C LEU A 138 9.66 12.60 6.43
N VAL A 139 10.21 11.52 5.88
CA VAL A 139 11.07 10.60 6.64
C VAL A 139 12.51 11.13 6.76
N LEU A 140 13.04 11.82 5.76
CA LEU A 140 14.44 12.30 5.78
C LEU A 140 14.62 13.69 6.40
N VAL A 141 13.63 14.56 6.31
CA VAL A 141 13.75 15.96 6.79
C VAL A 141 12.96 16.14 8.07
N VAL A 142 11.71 15.70 8.09
CA VAL A 142 10.79 15.95 9.21
C VAL A 142 11.07 14.98 10.36
N MET A 143 11.04 13.66 10.11
CA MET A 143 11.17 12.67 11.20
C MET A 143 12.45 12.78 12.05
N PRO A 144 13.66 13.02 11.52
CA PRO A 144 14.84 13.11 12.38
C PRO A 144 14.87 14.33 13.30
N GLN A 145 14.05 15.37 13.05
CA GLN A 145 14.00 16.59 13.87
C GLN A 145 13.04 16.48 15.05
N PHE A 146 12.05 15.58 14.97
CA PHE A 146 11.01 15.44 15.98
C PHE A 146 11.24 14.23 16.89
N ASP A 147 10.67 14.30 18.10
CA ASP A 147 10.66 13.18 19.03
C ASP A 147 9.90 11.97 18.46
N VAL A 148 10.27 10.78 18.96
CA VAL A 148 9.67 9.48 18.59
C VAL A 148 8.14 9.54 18.62
N LEU A 149 7.59 10.18 19.65
CA LEU A 149 6.14 10.25 19.89
C LEU A 149 5.44 11.11 18.84
N THR A 150 6.01 12.27 18.51
CA THR A 150 5.49 13.17 17.48
C THR A 150 5.57 12.52 16.10
N ASN A 151 6.67 11.82 15.81
CA ASN A 151 6.83 11.04 14.57
C ASN A 151 5.79 9.93 14.41
N LEU A 152 5.47 9.25 15.52
CA LEU A 152 4.42 8.24 15.56
C LEU A 152 3.05 8.87 15.26
N PHE A 153 2.73 10.01 15.89
CA PHE A 153 1.47 10.72 15.66
C PHE A 153 1.34 11.27 14.24
N ILE A 154 2.42 11.81 13.65
CA ILE A 154 2.41 12.31 12.27
C ILE A 154 2.15 11.15 11.29
N SER A 155 2.87 10.03 11.43
CA SER A 155 2.64 8.84 10.59
C SER A 155 1.23 8.26 10.77
N GLY A 156 0.75 8.17 12.01
CA GLY A 156 -0.60 7.72 12.33
C GLY A 156 -1.66 8.65 11.75
N GLY A 157 -1.49 9.96 11.90
CA GLY A 157 -2.40 10.98 11.39
C GLY A 157 -2.54 10.94 9.87
N VAL A 158 -1.43 10.82 9.13
CA VAL A 158 -1.45 10.66 7.66
C VAL A 158 -2.24 9.41 7.28
N CYS A 159 -2.03 8.28 7.96
CA CYS A 159 -2.79 7.05 7.71
C CYS A 159 -4.29 7.20 8.01
N ILE A 160 -4.65 7.82 9.15
CA ILE A 160 -6.05 8.01 9.56
C ILE A 160 -6.78 8.92 8.57
N VAL A 161 -6.19 10.07 8.21
CA VAL A 161 -6.80 11.00 7.24
C VAL A 161 -7.01 10.31 5.89
N THR A 162 -6.02 9.53 5.44
CA THR A 162 -6.12 8.78 4.17
C THR A 162 -7.20 7.70 4.26
N ALA A 163 -7.32 7.00 5.39
CA ALA A 163 -8.35 5.99 5.61
C ALA A 163 -9.76 6.60 5.67
N ILE A 164 -9.94 7.75 6.31
CA ILE A 164 -11.21 8.48 6.33
C ILE A 164 -11.61 8.91 4.91
N LEU A 165 -10.68 9.49 4.14
CA LEU A 165 -10.92 9.86 2.74
C LEU A 165 -11.35 8.66 1.90
N GLN A 166 -10.69 7.50 2.08
CA GLN A 166 -11.07 6.26 1.40
C GLN A 166 -12.46 5.76 1.81
N ILE A 167 -12.81 5.84 3.11
CA ILE A 167 -14.15 5.49 3.61
C ILE A 167 -15.21 6.39 2.97
N VAL A 168 -15.00 7.70 2.98
CA VAL A 168 -15.94 8.67 2.40
C VAL A 168 -16.15 8.40 0.90
N TYR A 169 -15.07 8.14 0.16
CA TYR A 169 -15.16 7.83 -1.27
C TYR A 169 -15.86 6.49 -1.55
N LYS A 170 -15.66 5.47 -0.70
CA LYS A 170 -16.38 4.18 -0.80
C LYS A 170 -17.85 4.31 -0.39
N LEU A 171 -18.16 5.14 0.62
CA LEU A 171 -19.51 5.40 1.11
C LEU A 171 -20.40 6.01 0.03
N GLN A 172 -19.83 6.87 -0.82
CA GLN A 172 -20.53 7.43 -1.98
C GLN A 172 -20.94 6.37 -3.03
N ARG A 173 -20.35 5.17 -3.02
CA ARG A 173 -20.65 4.10 -3.98
C ARG A 173 -21.49 2.95 -3.41
N ASP A 174 -21.13 2.37 -2.26
CA ASP A 174 -21.78 1.17 -1.72
C ASP A 174 -21.89 1.21 -0.18
N THR A 175 -23.11 1.37 0.36
CA THR A 175 -23.37 1.50 1.82
C THR A 175 -23.14 0.22 2.63
N TRP A 176 -23.05 -0.95 2.00
CA TRP A 176 -22.90 -2.24 2.70
C TRP A 176 -21.44 -2.71 2.90
N LYS A 177 -20.47 -2.13 2.18
CA LYS A 177 -19.04 -2.53 2.27
C LYS A 177 -18.21 -1.67 3.25
N ILE A 178 -18.87 -0.87 4.09
CA ILE A 178 -18.22 0.10 4.99
C ILE A 178 -17.58 -0.61 6.21
N LEU A 179 -18.01 -1.82 6.56
CA LEU A 179 -17.51 -2.54 7.73
C LEU A 179 -15.99 -2.79 7.67
N PHE A 180 -15.47 -3.18 6.50
CA PHE A 180 -14.04 -3.47 6.33
C PHE A 180 -13.13 -2.25 6.55
N PRO A 181 -13.40 -1.09 5.93
CA PRO A 181 -12.57 0.10 6.17
C PRO A 181 -12.83 0.74 7.54
N ILE A 182 -14.02 0.58 8.16
CA ILE A 182 -14.23 0.97 9.57
C ILE A 182 -13.40 0.10 10.51
N CYS A 183 -13.39 -1.22 10.34
CA CYS A 183 -12.51 -2.11 11.12
C CYS A 183 -11.03 -1.76 10.93
N SER A 184 -10.63 -1.42 9.70
CA SER A 184 -9.26 -0.93 9.43
C SER A 184 -8.97 0.39 10.14
N LEU A 185 -9.96 1.31 10.24
CA LEU A 185 -9.80 2.56 10.97
C LEU A 185 -9.65 2.30 12.48
N ILE A 186 -10.49 1.44 13.05
CA ILE A 186 -10.42 1.03 14.47
C ILE A 186 -9.05 0.39 14.76
N LEU A 187 -8.57 -0.50 13.89
CA LEU A 187 -7.24 -1.12 14.01
C LEU A 187 -6.08 -0.13 13.84
N THR A 188 -6.30 1.00 13.17
CA THR A 188 -5.27 2.06 13.01
C THR A 188 -5.26 3.02 14.19
N VAL A 189 -6.38 3.14 14.91
CA VAL A 189 -6.56 4.01 16.08
C VAL A 189 -6.25 3.28 17.39
N ALA A 190 -6.47 1.95 17.46
CA ALA A 190 -6.13 1.07 18.58
C ALA A 190 -4.65 0.64 18.55
#